data_AF-A0A2V7FS97-F1
#
_entry.id   AF-A0A2V7FS97-F1
#
_cell.length_a   1.000
_cell.length_b   1.000
_cell.length_c   1.000
_cell.angle_alpha   90.00
_cell.angle_beta   90.00
_cell.angle_gamma   90.00
#
_symmetry.space_group_name_H-M   'P 1'
#
loop_
_entity.id
_entity.type
_entity.pdbx_description
1 polymer ?
#
loop_
_entity_poly.entity_id
_entity_poly.type
_entity_poly.pdbx_seq_one_letter_code
_entity_poly.pdbx_strand_id
1 'polypeptide(L)'
;MLYGNAWLEPLNVLAYAAALTSKVTLATGILVLPVRHPVVLAKEISTLCHLSNNRYVWGVGPGWYTREYEVTGSRIEERGKRTDEIIDAVTLLLTRPHASYRGRYYQFDDVTIDPRPPRMPDIWVSGGSRVPDPDEHDVPVIA
;
A
#
# COMPACT_ATOMS: atom_id res chain seq x y z
N MET A 1 -6.13 -21.47 7.86
CA MET A 1 -4.77 -21.00 8.23
C MET A 1 -4.54 -19.69 7.49
N LEU A 2 -4.11 -18.61 8.16
CA LEU A 2 -3.72 -17.39 7.45
C LEU A 2 -2.45 -17.67 6.63
N TYR A 3 -2.44 -17.26 5.36
CA TYR A 3 -1.37 -17.54 4.39
C TYR A 3 -1.01 -19.03 4.22
N GLY A 4 -1.93 -19.95 4.53
CA GLY A 4 -1.75 -21.39 4.33
C GLY A 4 -1.95 -21.84 2.87
N ASN A 5 -1.77 -20.94 1.91
CA ASN A 5 -1.92 -21.15 0.48
C ASN A 5 -0.67 -20.63 -0.25
N ALA A 6 -0.46 -21.06 -1.49
CA ALA A 6 0.74 -20.74 -2.27
C ALA A 6 0.78 -19.29 -2.82
N TRP A 7 0.24 -18.32 -2.08
CA TRP A 7 0.32 -16.91 -2.47
C TRP A 7 1.68 -16.34 -2.06
N LEU A 8 2.40 -15.83 -3.05
CA LEU A 8 3.66 -15.15 -2.85
C LEU A 8 3.42 -13.68 -2.46
N GLU A 9 4.39 -13.09 -1.75
CA GLU A 9 4.34 -11.68 -1.39
C GLU A 9 4.40 -10.81 -2.67
N PRO A 10 3.43 -9.89 -2.87
CA PRO A 10 3.24 -9.23 -4.17
C PRO A 10 4.40 -8.33 -4.59
N LEU A 11 5.01 -7.56 -3.68
CA LEU A 11 6.10 -6.64 -4.04
C LEU A 11 7.37 -7.40 -4.43
N ASN A 12 7.67 -8.49 -3.73
CA ASN A 12 8.80 -9.37 -4.03
C ASN A 12 8.64 -10.07 -5.38
N VAL A 13 7.43 -10.55 -5.70
CA VAL A 13 7.13 -11.12 -7.03
C VAL A 13 7.30 -10.08 -8.12
N LEU A 14 6.82 -8.85 -7.91
CA LEU A 14 6.97 -7.78 -8.89
C LEU A 14 8.43 -7.33 -9.03
N ALA A 15 9.23 -7.33 -7.97
CA ALA A 15 10.66 -7.07 -8.05
C ALA A 15 11.38 -8.11 -8.93
N TYR A 16 11.04 -9.40 -8.74
CA TYR A 16 11.54 -10.47 -9.61
C TYR A 16 11.09 -10.27 -11.08
N ALA A 17 9.81 -9.96 -11.30
CA ALA A 17 9.28 -9.68 -12.65
C ALA A 17 9.91 -8.43 -13.29
N ALA A 18 10.27 -7.41 -12.50
CA ALA A 18 10.94 -6.21 -12.97
C ALA A 18 12.31 -6.50 -13.54
N ALA A 19 13.05 -7.45 -12.94
CA ALA A 19 14.36 -7.87 -13.45
C ALA A 19 14.27 -8.64 -14.78
N LEU A 20 13.14 -9.32 -15.04
CA LEU A 20 12.94 -10.14 -16.23
C LEU A 20 12.26 -9.40 -17.39
N THR A 21 11.82 -8.16 -17.19
CA THR A 21 11.04 -7.40 -18.17
C THR A 21 11.51 -5.97 -18.29
N SER A 22 11.41 -5.36 -19.48
CA SER A 22 11.87 -3.98 -19.71
C SER A 22 10.78 -3.01 -20.16
N LYS A 23 9.58 -3.49 -20.54
CA LYS A 23 8.54 -2.66 -21.16
C LYS A 23 7.17 -2.71 -20.46
N VAL A 24 6.79 -3.87 -19.95
CA VAL A 24 5.45 -4.11 -19.38
C VAL A 24 5.25 -3.32 -18.08
N THR A 25 4.08 -2.74 -17.88
CA THR A 25 3.68 -2.14 -16.61
C THR A 25 3.48 -3.23 -15.55
N LEU A 26 3.95 -2.97 -14.33
CA LEU A 26 3.84 -3.90 -13.20
C LEU A 26 2.87 -3.30 -12.19
N ALA A 27 1.85 -4.06 -11.77
CA ALA A 27 0.84 -3.57 -10.84
C ALA A 27 0.52 -4.61 -9.77
N THR A 28 0.27 -4.15 -8.55
CA THR A 28 -0.37 -4.96 -7.51
C THR A 28 -1.89 -4.94 -7.69
N GLY A 29 -2.55 -6.09 -7.62
CA GLY A 29 -4.02 -6.20 -7.80
C GLY A 29 -4.66 -7.05 -6.71
N ILE A 30 -4.57 -6.70 -5.43
CA ILE A 30 -4.18 -5.42 -4.81
C ILE A 30 -3.07 -5.61 -3.77
N LEU A 31 -2.48 -4.51 -3.32
CA LEU A 31 -1.71 -4.46 -2.08
C LEU A 31 -2.64 -4.09 -0.91
N VAL A 32 -2.75 -4.97 0.09
CA VAL A 32 -3.51 -4.69 1.32
C VAL A 32 -2.70 -3.72 2.18
N LEU A 33 -3.18 -2.48 2.31
CA LEU A 33 -2.44 -1.42 3.01
C LEU A 33 -2.52 -1.50 4.54
N PRO A 34 -3.69 -1.72 5.18
CA PRO A 34 -3.83 -1.57 6.64
C PRO A 34 -2.93 -2.48 7.49
N VAL A 35 -2.34 -3.51 6.87
CA VAL A 35 -1.44 -4.49 7.49
C VAL A 35 0.05 -4.10 7.33
N ARG A 36 0.34 -2.91 6.76
CA ARG A 36 1.68 -2.42 6.45
C ARG A 36 1.96 -1.09 7.14
N HIS A 37 3.22 -0.86 7.50
CA HIS A 37 3.67 0.42 8.05
C HIS A 37 4.09 1.37 6.90
N PRO A 38 3.61 2.63 6.86
CA PRO A 38 3.82 3.52 5.71
C PRO A 38 5.28 3.85 5.43
N VAL A 39 6.12 3.98 6.47
CA VAL A 39 7.56 4.25 6.30
C VAL A 39 8.28 3.12 5.56
N VAL A 40 8.03 1.87 5.98
CA VAL A 40 8.64 0.68 5.35
C VAL A 40 8.08 0.51 3.94
N LEU A 41 6.76 0.66 3.79
CA LEU A 41 6.10 0.57 2.50
C LEU A 41 6.61 1.61 1.48
N ALA A 42 6.84 2.85 1.91
CA ALA A 42 7.43 3.87 1.03
C ALA A 42 8.82 3.44 0.53
N LYS A 43 9.65 2.82 1.39
CA LYS A 43 10.95 2.28 0.99
C LYS A 43 10.81 1.12 -0.01
N GLU A 44 9.84 0.23 0.20
CA GLU A 44 9.55 -0.89 -0.72
C GLU A 44 9.10 -0.38 -2.09
N ILE A 45 8.17 0.59 -2.13
CA ILE A 45 7.67 1.22 -3.36
C ILE A 45 8.79 1.96 -4.09
N SER A 46 9.57 2.78 -3.38
CA SER A 46 10.74 3.48 -3.94
C SER A 46 11.72 2.50 -4.60
N THR A 47 11.99 1.38 -3.92
CA THR A 47 12.86 0.32 -4.44
C THR A 47 12.29 -0.30 -5.72
N LEU A 48 11.01 -0.65 -5.73
CA LEU A 48 10.36 -1.25 -6.91
C LEU A 48 10.26 -0.26 -8.07
N CYS A 49 9.99 1.02 -7.81
CA CYS A 49 10.06 2.08 -8.81
C CYS A 49 11.47 2.17 -9.41
N HIS A 50 12.52 2.12 -8.59
CA HIS A 50 13.90 2.15 -9.10
C HIS A 50 14.21 0.90 -9.95
N LEU A 51 13.94 -0.31 -9.45
CA LEU A 51 14.21 -1.57 -10.13
C LEU A 51 13.43 -1.73 -11.44
N SER A 52 12.21 -1.19 -11.49
CA SER A 52 11.34 -1.28 -12.66
C SER A 52 11.55 -0.15 -13.67
N ASN A 53 12.48 0.79 -13.44
CA ASN A 53 12.58 2.04 -14.21
C ASN A 53 11.23 2.79 -14.25
N ASN A 54 10.60 2.89 -13.07
CA ASN A 54 9.36 3.58 -12.80
C ASN A 54 8.15 3.06 -13.59
N ARG A 55 8.10 1.74 -13.86
CA ARG A 55 6.95 1.05 -14.50
C ARG A 55 5.95 0.46 -13.50
N TYR A 56 6.18 0.68 -12.21
CA TYR A 56 5.28 0.21 -11.15
C TYR A 56 4.03 1.09 -11.04
N VAL A 57 2.88 0.44 -10.87
CA VAL A 57 1.59 1.02 -10.54
C VAL A 57 1.19 0.49 -9.17
N TRP A 58 0.97 1.41 -8.24
CA TRP A 58 0.63 1.12 -6.86
C TRP A 58 -0.86 0.82 -6.74
N GLY A 59 -1.25 -0.41 -7.06
CA GLY A 59 -2.61 -0.87 -6.89
C GLY A 59 -2.87 -1.34 -5.45
N VAL A 60 -3.85 -0.72 -4.80
CA VAL A 60 -4.07 -0.77 -3.35
C VAL A 60 -5.50 -1.12 -3.01
N GLY A 61 -5.71 -1.59 -1.79
CA GLY A 61 -7.04 -1.62 -1.20
C GLY A 61 -7.01 -1.96 0.28
N PRO A 62 -8.18 -1.89 0.93
CA PRO A 62 -8.27 -2.11 2.36
C PRO A 62 -8.06 -3.57 2.74
N GLY A 63 -8.44 -4.53 1.87
CA GLY A 63 -8.48 -5.95 2.23
C GLY A 63 -9.74 -6.31 3.02
N TRP A 64 -10.02 -7.60 3.19
CA TRP A 64 -11.33 -8.06 3.70
C TRP A 64 -11.24 -9.14 4.78
N TYR A 65 -10.08 -9.76 4.98
CA TYR A 65 -9.96 -10.94 5.84
C TYR A 65 -9.62 -10.54 7.27
N THR A 66 -10.62 -10.50 8.16
CA THR A 66 -10.50 -10.05 9.56
C THR A 66 -9.28 -10.61 10.29
N ARG A 67 -8.98 -11.90 10.11
CA ARG A 67 -7.85 -12.56 10.76
C ARG A 67 -6.50 -11.95 10.40
N GLU A 68 -6.34 -11.41 9.19
CA GLU A 68 -5.11 -10.72 8.78
C GLU A 68 -4.86 -9.49 9.66
N TYR A 69 -5.93 -8.76 10.00
CA TYR A 69 -5.86 -7.59 10.86
C TYR A 69 -5.56 -8.00 12.30
N GLU A 70 -6.28 -8.98 12.82
CA GLU A 70 -6.11 -9.49 14.20
C GLU A 70 -4.66 -9.91 14.48
N VAL A 71 -4.01 -10.61 13.54
CA VAL A 71 -2.63 -11.07 13.75
C VAL A 71 -1.58 -9.99 13.46
N THR A 72 -1.88 -9.01 12.61
CA THR A 72 -0.96 -7.90 12.29
C THR A 72 -1.11 -6.71 13.23
N GLY A 73 -2.02 -6.80 14.19
CA GLY A 73 -2.23 -5.77 15.22
C GLY A 73 -3.06 -4.57 14.75
N SER A 74 -3.83 -4.74 13.68
CA SER A 74 -4.78 -3.75 13.19
C SER A 74 -6.23 -4.21 13.42
N ARG A 75 -7.18 -3.31 13.17
CA ARG A 75 -8.61 -3.58 13.35
C ARG A 75 -9.33 -3.46 12.02
N ILE A 76 -10.19 -4.42 11.69
CA ILE A 76 -10.90 -4.41 10.40
C ILE A 76 -11.86 -3.21 10.27
N GLU A 77 -12.32 -2.66 11.39
CA GLU A 77 -13.17 -1.45 11.43
C GLU A 77 -12.38 -0.16 11.12
N GLU A 78 -11.04 -0.23 11.11
CA GLU A 78 -10.16 0.90 10.81
C GLU A 78 -9.60 0.80 9.40
N ARG A 79 -9.98 -0.22 8.62
CA ARG A 79 -9.33 -0.55 7.34
C ARG A 79 -9.41 0.57 6.31
N GLY A 80 -10.56 1.23 6.17
CA GLY A 80 -10.73 2.33 5.22
C GLY A 80 -9.81 3.50 5.59
N LYS A 81 -9.99 4.03 6.81
CA LYS A 81 -9.23 5.19 7.29
C LYS A 81 -7.72 4.95 7.37
N ARG A 82 -7.28 3.73 7.72
CA ARG A 82 -5.86 3.35 7.67
C ARG A 82 -5.32 3.30 6.24
N THR A 83 -6.13 2.88 5.27
CA THR A 83 -5.74 2.88 3.85
C THR A 83 -5.50 4.31 3.38
N ASP A 84 -6.43 5.22 3.67
CA ASP A 84 -6.32 6.64 3.32
C ASP A 84 -5.06 7.26 3.96
N GLU A 85 -4.86 7.04 5.26
CA GLU A 85 -3.71 7.58 6.00
C GLU A 85 -2.36 7.04 5.48
N ILE A 86 -2.31 5.78 5.04
CA ILE A 86 -1.10 5.21 4.42
C ILE A 86 -0.85 5.84 3.05
N ILE A 87 -1.88 6.05 2.23
CA ILE A 87 -1.75 6.71 0.92
C ILE A 87 -1.16 8.11 1.10
N ASP A 88 -1.69 8.88 2.03
CA ASP A 88 -1.20 10.22 2.36
C ASP A 88 0.26 10.19 2.85
N ALA A 89 0.57 9.34 3.82
CA ALA A 89 1.89 9.25 4.43
C ALA A 89 2.96 8.80 3.42
N VAL A 90 2.67 7.78 2.61
CA VAL A 90 3.59 7.28 1.58
C VAL A 90 3.78 8.33 0.48
N THR A 91 2.71 9.00 0.06
CA THR A 91 2.79 10.08 -0.94
C THR A 91 3.70 11.20 -0.46
N LEU A 92 3.55 11.62 0.81
CA LEU A 92 4.43 12.61 1.43
C LEU A 92 5.89 12.14 1.44
N LEU A 93 6.15 10.91 1.90
CA LEU A 93 7.48 10.31 1.98
C LEU A 93 8.18 10.20 0.63
N LEU A 94 7.45 9.92 -0.45
CA LEU A 94 8.02 9.73 -1.79
C LEU A 94 8.21 11.04 -2.56
N THR A 95 7.51 12.12 -2.16
CA THR A 95 7.52 13.40 -2.88
C THR A 95 8.33 14.50 -2.16
N ARG A 96 8.74 14.28 -0.91
CA ARG A 96 9.54 15.24 -0.12
C ARG A 96 10.92 14.67 0.20
N PRO A 97 11.97 15.51 0.27
CA PRO A 97 13.31 15.06 0.66
C PRO A 97 13.39 14.65 2.14
N HIS A 98 12.65 15.34 3.00
CA HIS A 98 12.50 15.06 4.43
C HIS A 98 11.02 15.23 4.79
N ALA A 99 10.45 14.25 5.50
CA ALA A 99 9.03 14.24 5.82
C ALA A 99 8.78 13.85 7.28
N SER A 100 7.86 14.59 7.91
CA SER A 100 7.22 14.21 9.17
C SER A 100 5.72 14.10 8.93
N TYR A 101 5.06 13.16 9.60
CA TYR A 101 3.63 12.92 9.46
C TYR A 101 3.00 12.69 10.82
N ARG A 102 1.82 13.28 11.04
CA ARG A 102 1.05 13.20 12.29
C ARG A 102 -0.39 12.85 11.98
N GLY A 103 -0.65 11.57 11.77
CA GLY A 103 -1.99 11.04 11.59
C GLY A 103 -2.54 10.38 12.86
N ARG A 104 -3.72 9.77 12.71
CA ARG A 104 -4.40 9.06 13.79
C ARG A 104 -3.77 7.70 14.07
N TYR A 105 -3.34 7.00 13.02
CA TYR A 105 -2.82 5.64 13.09
C TYR A 105 -1.30 5.58 12.97
N TYR A 106 -0.70 6.51 12.24
CA TYR A 106 0.72 6.54 11.91
C TYR A 106 1.31 7.91 12.22
N GLN A 107 2.47 7.89 12.86
CA GLN A 107 3.22 9.09 13.18
C GLN A 107 4.72 8.81 13.00
N PHE A 108 5.43 9.75 12.39
CA PHE A 108 6.88 9.70 12.27
C PHE A 108 7.44 11.11 12.08
N ASP A 109 8.72 11.26 12.41
CA ASP A 109 9.44 12.52 12.32
C ASP A 109 10.72 12.34 11.54
N ASP A 110 11.04 13.33 10.70
CA ASP A 110 12.33 13.46 10.02
C ASP A 110 12.78 12.19 9.29
N VAL A 111 11.91 11.68 8.42
CA VAL A 111 12.17 10.49 7.60
C VAL A 111 12.50 10.91 6.17
N THR A 112 13.56 10.29 5.63
CA THR A 112 13.95 10.39 4.21
C THR A 112 13.85 9.03 3.54
N ILE A 113 13.25 9.00 2.35
CA ILE A 113 13.23 7.82 1.48
C ILE A 113 14.07 8.10 0.25
N ASP A 114 15.12 7.29 0.05
CA ASP A 114 15.95 7.29 -1.15
C ASP A 114 16.16 5.85 -1.67
N PRO A 115 16.31 5.64 -2.99
CA PRO A 115 16.25 6.64 -4.04
C PRO A 115 14.81 7.11 -4.28
N ARG A 116 14.59 8.43 -4.34
CA ARG A 116 13.25 8.92 -4.71
C ARG A 116 12.90 8.55 -6.15
N PRO A 117 11.67 8.09 -6.41
CA PRO A 117 11.24 7.83 -7.77
C PRO A 117 11.19 9.16 -8.56
N PRO A 118 11.53 9.14 -9.87
CA PRO A 118 11.50 10.36 -10.70
C PRO A 118 10.09 10.94 -10.86
N ARG A 119 9.06 10.10 -10.70
CA ARG A 119 7.66 10.50 -10.60
C ARG A 119 6.92 9.52 -9.69
N MET A 120 5.90 9.99 -8.99
CA MET A 120 5.05 9.13 -8.19
C MET A 120 4.44 8.03 -9.08
N PRO A 121 4.43 6.73 -8.68
CA PRO A 121 3.68 5.72 -9.41
C PRO A 121 2.18 6.04 -9.40
N ASP A 122 1.48 5.67 -10.47
CA ASP A 122 0.02 5.79 -10.51
C ASP A 122 -0.58 4.95 -9.37
N ILE A 123 -1.61 5.48 -8.72
CA ILE A 123 -2.30 4.81 -7.63
C ILE A 123 -3.62 4.28 -8.16
N TRP A 124 -3.82 2.97 -8.06
CA TRP A 124 -5.10 2.33 -8.41
C TRP A 124 -5.78 1.85 -7.15
N VAL A 125 -6.86 2.51 -6.74
CA VAL A 125 -7.63 2.09 -5.57
C VAL A 125 -8.67 1.07 -6.01
N SER A 126 -8.60 -0.14 -5.48
CA SER A 126 -9.63 -1.15 -5.73
C SER A 126 -10.92 -0.79 -5.01
N GLY A 127 -11.98 -0.66 -5.81
CA GLY A 127 -13.35 -0.57 -5.33
C GLY A 127 -14.03 -1.92 -5.35
N GLY A 128 -14.89 -2.14 -4.37
CA GLY A 128 -15.84 -3.23 -4.32
C GLY A 128 -16.81 -2.95 -3.19
N SER A 129 -18.04 -2.58 -3.53
CA SER A 129 -19.13 -2.62 -2.56
C SER A 129 -19.41 -4.10 -2.26
N ARG A 130 -19.28 -4.51 -1.00
CA ARG A 130 -20.08 -5.66 -0.55
C ARG A 130 -21.53 -5.29 -0.80
N VAL A 131 -22.35 -6.27 -1.20
CA VAL A 131 -23.81 -6.10 -1.21
C VAL A 131 -24.19 -5.49 0.15
N PRO A 132 -24.95 -4.37 0.19
CA PRO A 132 -25.17 -3.63 1.42
C PRO A 132 -25.62 -4.55 2.54
N ASP A 133 -24.76 -4.67 3.56
CA ASP A 133 -25.11 -5.30 4.83
C ASP A 133 -25.55 -4.16 5.77
N PRO A 134 -26.77 -4.19 6.33
CA PRO A 134 -27.24 -3.17 7.26
C PRO A 134 -26.33 -2.95 8.49
N ASP A 135 -25.40 -3.87 8.77
CA ASP A 135 -24.42 -3.77 9.85
C ASP A 135 -23.03 -3.22 9.40
N GLU A 136 -22.87 -2.77 8.15
CA GLU A 136 -21.56 -2.31 7.62
C GLU A 136 -21.30 -0.81 7.89
N HIS A 137 -20.31 -0.53 8.76
CA HIS A 137 -19.97 0.82 9.23
C HIS A 137 -18.82 1.54 8.48
N ASP A 138 -18.26 0.93 7.43
CA ASP A 138 -17.02 1.43 6.79
C ASP A 138 -17.19 1.58 5.28
N VAL A 139 -17.91 2.63 4.87
CA VAL A 139 -18.06 3.03 3.45
C VAL A 139 -16.90 3.95 3.08
N PRO A 140 -16.07 3.63 2.06
CA PRO A 140 -15.00 4.52 1.62
C PRO A 140 -15.54 5.84 1.10
N VAL A 141 -14.93 6.96 1.52
CA VAL A 141 -15.20 8.27 0.91
C VAL A 141 -14.21 8.45 -0.22
N ILE A 142 -14.68 8.33 -1.46
CA ILE A 142 -13.87 8.70 -2.62
C ILE A 142 -13.85 10.23 -2.66
N ALA A 143 -12.65 10.82 -2.61
CA ALA A 143 -12.42 12.24 -2.88
C ALA A 143 -12.47 12.53 -4.39
#